data_AF-A0AAU4PDX1-F1
#
_entry.id   AF-A0AAU4PDX1-F1
#
_cell.length_a   1.000
_cell.length_b   1.000
_cell.length_c   1.000
_cell.angle_alpha   90.00
_cell.angle_beta   90.00
_cell.angle_gamma   90.00
#
_symmetry.space_group_name_H-M   'P 1'
#
loop_
_entity.id
_entity.type
_entity.pdbx_description
1 polymer ?
#
loop_
_entity_poly.entity_id
_entity_poly.type
_entity_poly.pdbx_seq_one_letter_code
_entity_poly.pdbx_strand_id
1 'polypeptide(L)'
;MNDPAGETVEQHAYITRFLLNYTAVPLAGGIFLRGVLPAQDAVRVVTGAADTVAPHELVAYEVPLSDEDEEPVTAPLVLGWTRTLTSGPLPHTDATVMGMPLVPVDTTVLEPADATSTDQALRVLRTLAWPFVETPPSPALCGFLFTGQDTMRLYLAVEKADGLIAADVQLTGALTALLAALPSLIGEEERWVTDASDPHCVHVVDLTTW
;
A
#
# COMPACT_ATOMS: atom_id res chain seq x y z
N MET A 1 20.83 -9.93 14.47
CA MET A 1 20.01 -11.02 13.92
C MET A 1 18.77 -10.31 13.46
N ASN A 2 18.69 -10.03 12.15
CA ASN A 2 17.58 -9.26 11.61
C ASN A 2 16.31 -10.11 11.74
N ASP A 3 15.25 -9.47 12.23
CA ASP A 3 13.94 -10.09 12.29
C ASP A 3 13.35 -10.05 10.88
N PRO A 4 13.15 -11.19 10.20
CA PRO A 4 12.62 -11.21 8.84
C PRO A 4 11.24 -10.55 8.77
N ALA A 5 10.43 -10.59 9.84
CA ALA A 5 9.16 -9.86 9.89
C ALA A 5 9.38 -8.33 9.91
N GLY A 6 10.44 -7.87 10.57
CA GLY A 6 10.85 -6.47 10.62
C GLY A 6 11.36 -5.94 9.26
N GLU A 7 12.14 -6.74 8.52
CA GLU A 7 12.63 -6.37 7.18
C GLU A 7 11.48 -6.22 6.18
N THR A 8 10.50 -7.14 6.21
CA THR A 8 9.29 -7.06 5.38
C THR A 8 8.48 -5.79 5.69
N VAL A 9 8.30 -5.45 6.97
CA VAL A 9 7.60 -4.22 7.40
C VAL A 9 8.30 -2.97 6.90
N GLU A 10 9.63 -2.89 7.03
CA GLU A 10 10.42 -1.76 6.52
C GLU A 10 10.28 -1.60 5.02
N GLN A 11 10.33 -2.71 4.28
CA GLN A 11 10.17 -2.71 2.82
C GLN A 11 8.76 -2.27 2.40
N HIS A 12 7.70 -2.77 3.04
CA HIS A 12 6.33 -2.34 2.78
C HIS A 12 6.14 -0.85 3.08
N ALA A 13 6.68 -0.37 4.20
CA ALA A 13 6.59 1.05 4.58
C ALA A 13 7.34 1.94 3.58
N TYR A 14 8.51 1.51 3.12
CA TYR A 14 9.28 2.20 2.07
C TYR A 14 8.52 2.27 0.74
N ILE A 15 8.00 1.13 0.26
CA ILE A 15 7.22 1.06 -0.98
C ILE A 15 5.97 1.93 -0.89
N THR A 16 5.22 1.83 0.21
CA THR A 16 4.01 2.62 0.44
C THR A 16 4.32 4.11 0.40
N ARG A 17 5.32 4.57 1.17
CA ARG A 17 5.74 5.98 1.18
C ARG A 17 6.16 6.47 -0.20
N PHE A 18 6.86 5.64 -0.96
CA PHE A 18 7.26 5.98 -2.33
C PHE A 18 6.05 6.11 -3.26
N LEU A 19 5.04 5.26 -3.13
CA LEU A 19 3.91 5.24 -4.05
C LEU A 19 2.84 6.31 -3.77
N LEU A 20 2.81 6.93 -2.57
CA LEU A 20 1.76 7.89 -2.16
C LEU A 20 1.40 8.97 -3.19
N ASN A 21 2.37 9.52 -3.94
CA ASN A 21 2.09 10.60 -4.90
C ASN A 21 1.21 10.14 -6.08
N TYR A 22 1.20 8.84 -6.40
CA TYR A 22 0.41 8.29 -7.51
C TYR A 22 -1.07 8.08 -7.15
N THR A 23 -1.46 8.44 -5.92
CA THR A 23 -2.88 8.65 -5.58
C THR A 23 -3.46 9.88 -6.27
N ALA A 24 -2.62 10.87 -6.58
CA ALA A 24 -3.01 12.13 -7.22
C ALA A 24 -2.46 12.29 -8.64
N VAL A 25 -1.44 11.51 -9.01
CA VAL A 25 -0.82 11.51 -10.34
C VAL A 25 -1.11 10.17 -11.02
N PRO A 26 -1.60 10.15 -12.27
CA PRO A 26 -1.92 8.90 -12.94
C PRO A 26 -0.66 8.04 -13.15
N LEU A 27 -0.82 6.73 -13.02
CA LEU A 27 0.18 5.72 -13.35
C LEU A 27 0.36 5.63 -14.87
N ALA A 28 -0.77 5.47 -15.57
CA ALA A 28 -0.87 5.44 -17.03
C ALA A 28 -2.29 5.87 -17.44
N GLY A 29 -2.40 6.75 -18.44
CA GLY A 29 -3.70 7.27 -18.90
C GLY A 29 -4.52 7.88 -17.75
N GLY A 30 -5.73 7.38 -17.53
CA GLY A 30 -6.62 7.79 -16.44
C GLY A 30 -6.62 6.85 -15.22
N ILE A 31 -5.62 5.97 -15.11
CA ILE A 31 -5.49 5.00 -14.00
C ILE A 31 -4.60 5.58 -12.90
N PHE A 32 -5.06 5.48 -11.67
CA PHE A 32 -4.42 5.99 -10.46
C PHE A 32 -4.15 4.86 -9.48
N LEU A 33 -3.25 5.11 -8.53
CA LEU A 33 -3.08 4.27 -7.36
C LEU A 33 -4.28 4.46 -6.42
N ARG A 34 -4.94 3.36 -6.06
CA ARG A 34 -6.08 3.32 -5.12
C ARG A 34 -5.76 2.60 -3.81
N GLY A 35 -4.62 1.92 -3.75
CA GLY A 35 -4.14 1.30 -2.52
C GLY A 35 -2.80 0.61 -2.71
N VAL A 36 -2.16 0.33 -1.58
CA VAL A 36 -0.98 -0.54 -1.47
C VAL A 36 -1.30 -1.51 -0.34
N LEU A 37 -1.42 -2.81 -0.64
CA LEU A 37 -1.76 -3.82 0.35
C LEU A 37 -0.53 -4.68 0.66
N PRO A 38 -0.15 -4.78 1.94
CA PRO A 38 1.00 -5.59 2.36
C PRO A 38 0.65 -7.08 2.33
N ALA A 39 1.48 -7.91 1.71
CA ALA A 39 1.38 -9.37 1.78
C ALA A 39 2.72 -9.95 2.25
N GLN A 40 2.74 -11.21 2.70
CA GLN A 40 3.92 -11.80 3.34
C GLN A 40 5.20 -11.67 2.48
N ASP A 41 5.15 -12.12 1.22
CA ASP A 41 6.30 -12.12 0.31
C ASP A 41 6.07 -11.22 -0.92
N ALA A 42 5.06 -10.36 -0.85
CA ALA A 42 4.64 -9.52 -1.96
C ALA A 42 4.06 -8.17 -1.49
N VAL A 43 3.91 -7.26 -2.44
CA VAL A 43 3.11 -6.05 -2.29
C VAL A 43 2.03 -6.05 -3.36
N ARG A 44 0.78 -5.78 -2.98
CA ARG A 44 -0.32 -5.65 -3.93
C ARG A 44 -0.58 -4.19 -4.24
N VAL A 45 -0.35 -3.77 -5.47
CA VAL A 45 -0.62 -2.42 -5.93
C VAL A 45 -2.04 -2.36 -6.49
N VAL A 46 -2.93 -1.65 -5.82
CA VAL A 46 -4.33 -1.53 -6.20
C VAL A 46 -4.52 -0.30 -7.09
N THR A 47 -5.15 -0.49 -8.25
CA THR A 47 -5.31 0.55 -9.26
C THR A 47 -6.76 0.66 -9.73
N GLY A 48 -7.12 1.83 -10.25
CA GLY A 48 -8.47 2.13 -10.77
C GLY A 48 -8.56 3.57 -11.27
N ALA A 49 -9.74 4.01 -11.70
CA ALA A 49 -9.96 5.43 -11.99
C ALA A 49 -9.94 6.28 -10.70
N ALA A 50 -9.81 7.60 -10.83
CA ALA A 50 -9.55 8.52 -9.72
C ALA A 50 -10.53 8.42 -8.54
N ASP A 51 -11.80 8.12 -8.81
CA ASP A 51 -12.86 8.06 -7.78
C ASP A 51 -13.38 6.63 -7.55
N THR A 52 -12.75 5.64 -8.20
CA THR A 52 -13.15 4.23 -8.08
C THR A 52 -12.83 3.70 -6.70
N VAL A 53 -13.83 3.08 -6.08
CA VAL A 53 -13.75 2.43 -4.76
C VAL A 53 -14.46 1.07 -4.74
N ALA A 54 -15.26 0.76 -5.77
CA ALA A 54 -15.93 -0.54 -5.85
C ALA A 54 -14.90 -1.64 -6.16
N PRO A 55 -14.80 -2.72 -5.34
CA PRO A 55 -13.74 -3.72 -5.51
C PRO A 55 -13.66 -4.34 -6.89
N HIS A 56 -14.79 -4.61 -7.53
CA HIS A 56 -14.86 -5.22 -8.87
C HIS A 56 -14.43 -4.28 -10.01
N GLU A 57 -14.28 -2.98 -9.75
CA GLU A 57 -13.76 -1.98 -10.69
C GLU A 57 -12.28 -1.65 -10.43
N LEU A 58 -11.72 -2.16 -9.32
CA LEU A 58 -10.31 -2.06 -8.98
C LEU A 58 -9.56 -3.29 -9.46
N VAL A 59 -8.25 -3.18 -9.60
CA VAL A 59 -7.35 -4.31 -9.91
C VAL A 59 -6.18 -4.28 -8.95
N ALA A 60 -5.88 -5.42 -8.32
CA ALA A 60 -4.71 -5.61 -7.47
C ALA A 60 -3.61 -6.35 -8.24
N TYR A 61 -2.46 -5.70 -8.44
CA TYR A 61 -1.27 -6.34 -9.02
C TYR A 61 -0.34 -6.81 -7.90
N GLU A 62 -0.12 -8.12 -7.79
CA GLU A 62 0.74 -8.71 -6.76
C GLU A 62 2.17 -8.81 -7.27
N VAL A 63 3.03 -7.93 -6.75
CA VAL A 63 4.45 -7.85 -7.10
C VAL A 63 5.26 -8.53 -5.98
N PRO A 64 6.11 -9.53 -6.28
CA PRO A 64 7.02 -10.13 -5.30
C PRO A 64 7.91 -9.07 -4.63
N LEU A 65 8.21 -9.27 -3.35
CA LEU A 65 9.14 -8.39 -2.60
C LEU A 65 10.62 -8.71 -2.87
N SER A 66 10.92 -9.89 -3.41
CA SER A 66 12.26 -10.29 -3.81
C SER A 66 12.28 -10.64 -5.30
N ASP A 67 13.41 -10.36 -5.95
CA ASP A 67 13.64 -10.77 -7.35
C ASP A 67 14.19 -12.21 -7.44
N GLU A 68 14.58 -12.62 -8.65
CA GLU A 68 15.11 -13.98 -8.91
C GLU A 68 16.41 -14.29 -8.14
N ASP A 69 17.16 -13.27 -7.76
CA ASP A 69 18.42 -13.37 -7.01
C ASP A 69 18.18 -13.25 -5.48
N GLU A 70 16.92 -13.31 -5.04
CA GLU A 70 16.47 -13.10 -3.66
C GLU A 70 16.74 -11.67 -3.13
N GLU A 71 17.03 -10.71 -4.01
CA GLU A 71 17.33 -9.33 -3.62
C GLU A 71 16.04 -8.50 -3.46
N PRO A 72 15.98 -7.56 -2.50
CA PRO A 72 14.79 -6.76 -2.28
C PRO A 72 14.40 -5.90 -3.49
N VAL A 73 13.18 -6.11 -3.99
CA VAL A 73 12.58 -5.30 -5.04
C VAL A 73 12.45 -3.85 -4.57
N THR A 74 12.90 -2.93 -5.42
CA THR A 74 12.84 -1.50 -5.15
C THR A 74 11.50 -0.90 -5.55
N ALA A 75 11.03 0.12 -4.80
CA ALA A 75 9.78 0.82 -5.12
C ALA A 75 9.70 1.40 -6.56
N PRO A 76 10.79 1.91 -7.17
CA PRO A 76 10.79 2.24 -8.59
C PRO A 76 10.47 1.08 -9.54
N LEU A 77 10.93 -0.15 -9.25
CA LEU A 77 10.61 -1.34 -10.06
C LEU A 77 9.13 -1.71 -9.92
N VAL A 78 8.59 -1.72 -8.69
CA VAL A 78 7.16 -1.93 -8.41
C VAL A 78 6.29 -0.96 -9.23
N LEU A 79 6.68 0.32 -9.25
CA LEU A 79 5.99 1.34 -10.04
C LEU A 79 6.10 1.05 -11.55
N GLY A 80 7.29 0.69 -12.05
CA GLY A 80 7.55 0.39 -13.45
C GLY A 80 6.69 -0.76 -13.96
N TRP A 81 6.66 -1.89 -13.25
CA TRP A 81 5.82 -3.04 -13.61
C TRP A 81 4.33 -2.71 -13.56
N THR A 82 3.88 -1.98 -12.53
CA THR A 82 2.49 -1.53 -12.44
C THR A 82 2.11 -0.66 -13.64
N ARG A 83 3.00 0.23 -14.10
CA ARG A 83 2.77 1.04 -15.31
C ARG A 83 2.71 0.23 -16.58
N THR A 84 3.60 -0.75 -16.75
CA THR A 84 3.55 -1.66 -17.91
C THR A 84 2.19 -2.37 -17.96
N LEU A 85 1.72 -2.89 -16.82
CA LEU A 85 0.46 -3.63 -16.73
C LEU A 85 -0.78 -2.74 -16.93
N THR A 86 -0.78 -1.54 -16.36
CA THR A 86 -1.91 -0.59 -16.50
C THR A 86 -1.99 0.08 -17.87
N SER A 87 -0.92 0.03 -18.67
CA SER A 87 -0.90 0.53 -20.05
C SER A 87 -1.41 -0.49 -21.07
N GLY A 88 -1.46 -1.77 -20.70
CA GLY A 88 -1.88 -2.88 -21.56
C GLY A 88 -3.32 -3.34 -21.29
N PRO A 89 -3.81 -4.32 -22.06
CA PRO A 89 -5.03 -5.03 -21.71
C PRO A 89 -4.84 -5.76 -20.37
N LEU A 90 -5.88 -5.74 -19.53
CA LEU A 90 -5.86 -6.44 -18.26
C LEU A 90 -5.62 -7.95 -18.49
N PRO A 91 -4.60 -8.56 -17.87
CA PRO A 91 -4.41 -10.01 -17.92
C PRO A 91 -5.63 -10.73 -17.33
N HIS A 92 -6.01 -11.84 -17.95
CA HIS A 92 -7.08 -12.67 -17.41
C HIS A 92 -6.63 -13.31 -16.09
N THR A 93 -7.47 -13.22 -15.06
CA THR A 93 -7.26 -13.85 -13.76
C THR A 93 -8.58 -14.31 -13.16
N ASP A 94 -8.57 -15.48 -12.54
CA ASP A 94 -9.67 -15.99 -11.71
C ASP A 94 -9.41 -15.76 -10.21
N ALA A 95 -8.21 -15.28 -9.86
CA ALA A 95 -7.85 -15.00 -8.47
C ALA A 95 -8.45 -13.67 -8.02
N THR A 96 -8.87 -13.59 -6.77
CA THR A 96 -9.42 -12.37 -6.16
C THR A 96 -8.88 -12.14 -4.77
N VAL A 97 -8.70 -10.87 -4.41
CA VAL A 97 -8.40 -10.41 -3.04
C VAL A 97 -9.39 -9.34 -2.65
N MET A 98 -10.07 -9.49 -1.50
CA MET A 98 -11.08 -8.51 -1.03
C MET A 98 -12.12 -8.11 -2.10
N GLY A 99 -12.49 -9.04 -2.99
CA GLY A 99 -13.42 -8.78 -4.10
C GLY A 99 -12.84 -8.07 -5.33
N MET A 100 -11.54 -7.78 -5.34
CA MET A 100 -10.80 -7.24 -6.48
C MET A 100 -10.12 -8.37 -7.28
N PRO A 101 -10.14 -8.36 -8.62
CA PRO A 101 -9.25 -9.18 -9.43
C PRO A 101 -7.79 -9.05 -8.99
N LEU A 102 -7.13 -10.18 -8.75
CA LEU A 102 -5.74 -10.28 -8.34
C LEU A 102 -4.90 -10.78 -9.51
N VAL A 103 -3.94 -9.98 -9.97
CA VAL A 103 -3.03 -10.33 -11.06
C VAL A 103 -1.62 -10.52 -10.48
N PRO A 104 -1.12 -11.76 -10.39
CA PRO A 104 0.28 -12.02 -10.05
C PRO A 104 1.20 -11.44 -11.13
N VAL A 105 2.23 -10.73 -10.71
CA VAL A 105 3.21 -10.12 -11.61
C VAL A 105 4.39 -11.06 -11.77
N ASP A 106 4.61 -11.54 -12.99
CA ASP A 106 5.80 -12.29 -13.37
C ASP A 106 6.93 -11.32 -13.74
N THR A 107 7.78 -11.01 -12.76
CA THR A 107 8.90 -10.07 -12.90
C THR A 107 10.03 -10.61 -13.78
N THR A 108 10.03 -11.90 -14.11
CA THR A 108 11.06 -12.56 -14.93
C THR A 108 10.89 -12.29 -16.42
N VAL A 109 9.65 -12.01 -16.84
CA VAL A 109 9.28 -11.76 -18.25
C VAL A 109 8.77 -10.35 -18.49
N LEU A 110 8.30 -9.67 -17.45
CA LEU A 110 7.72 -8.35 -17.57
C LEU A 110 8.80 -7.27 -17.44
N GLU A 111 9.04 -6.56 -18.55
CA GLU A 111 9.90 -5.38 -18.52
C GLU A 111 9.21 -4.21 -17.79
N PRO A 112 9.84 -3.62 -16.76
CA PRO A 112 9.28 -2.46 -16.08
C PRO A 112 9.34 -1.22 -16.98
N ALA A 113 8.29 -0.40 -16.95
CA ALA A 113 8.30 0.87 -17.67
C ALA A 113 9.40 1.81 -17.14
N ASP A 114 10.04 2.53 -18.06
CA ASP A 114 11.07 3.52 -17.72
C ASP A 114 10.55 4.60 -16.77
N ALA A 115 11.43 5.10 -15.90
CA ALA A 115 11.15 6.25 -15.06
C ALA A 115 10.90 7.50 -15.92
N THR A 116 9.78 8.16 -15.69
CA THR A 116 9.40 9.41 -16.35
C THR A 116 10.18 10.59 -15.78
N SER A 117 10.19 11.73 -16.49
CA SER A 117 10.75 12.98 -15.96
C SER A 117 10.07 13.44 -14.68
N THR A 118 8.77 13.16 -14.52
CA THR A 118 8.00 13.46 -13.31
C THR A 118 8.52 12.64 -12.13
N ASP A 119 8.85 11.36 -12.33
CA ASP A 119 9.37 10.51 -11.25
C ASP A 119 10.72 11.00 -10.76
N GLN A 120 11.60 11.41 -11.69
CA GLN A 120 12.90 11.98 -11.35
C GLN A 120 12.74 13.29 -10.58
N ALA A 121 11.83 14.17 -11.00
CA ALA A 121 11.54 15.40 -10.28
C ALA A 121 11.00 15.11 -8.87
N LEU A 122 10.03 14.20 -8.75
CA LEU A 122 9.48 13.80 -7.45
C LEU A 122 10.53 13.17 -6.54
N ARG A 123 11.45 12.37 -7.10
CA ARG A 123 12.58 11.81 -6.35
C ARG A 123 13.44 12.92 -5.76
N VAL A 124 13.89 13.88 -6.57
CA VAL A 124 14.70 15.02 -6.10
C VAL A 124 13.95 15.83 -5.05
N LEU A 125 12.70 16.21 -5.32
CA LEU A 125 11.89 17.03 -4.42
C LEU A 125 11.66 16.32 -3.08
N ARG A 126 11.34 15.03 -3.08
CA ARG A 126 11.14 14.24 -1.86
C ARG A 126 12.42 14.12 -1.05
N THR A 127 13.54 13.84 -1.69
CA THR A 127 14.84 13.74 -1.00
C THR A 127 15.20 15.04 -0.28
N LEU A 128 14.85 16.19 -0.86
CA LEU A 128 15.16 17.50 -0.28
C LEU A 128 14.10 17.97 0.76
N ALA A 129 12.82 17.67 0.55
CA ALA A 129 11.73 18.11 1.43
C ALA A 129 11.52 17.18 2.64
N TRP A 130 11.76 15.88 2.46
CA TRP A 130 11.65 14.86 3.50
C TRP A 130 12.89 13.96 3.47
N PRO A 131 14.04 14.46 3.96
CA PRO A 131 15.26 13.68 4.01
C PRO A 131 15.05 12.37 4.80
N PHE A 132 15.93 11.41 4.56
CA PHE A 132 15.98 10.18 5.34
C PHE A 132 16.01 10.51 6.84
N VAL A 133 15.17 9.84 7.62
CA VAL A 133 15.13 9.94 9.08
C VAL A 133 15.64 8.62 9.64
N GLU A 134 16.60 8.69 10.57
CA GLU A 134 17.20 7.49 11.18
C GLU A 134 16.16 6.66 11.94
N THR A 135 15.16 7.33 12.52
CA THR A 135 14.03 6.69 13.19
C THR A 135 12.78 6.82 12.31
N PRO A 136 12.26 5.71 11.74
CA PRO A 136 11.02 5.74 11.00
C PRO A 136 9.83 6.12 11.91
N PRO A 137 8.72 6.61 11.34
CA PRO A 137 7.49 6.86 12.10
C PRO A 137 7.01 5.58 12.80
N SER A 138 6.51 5.73 14.03
CA SER A 138 5.82 4.67 14.76
C SER A 138 4.41 5.14 15.10
N PRO A 139 3.35 4.41 14.68
CA PRO A 139 3.38 3.19 13.87
C PRO A 139 3.90 3.41 12.44
N ALA A 140 4.46 2.37 11.82
CA ALA A 140 4.86 2.42 10.41
C ALA A 140 3.65 2.15 9.51
N LEU A 141 3.46 2.97 8.47
CA LEU A 141 2.41 2.79 7.46
C LEU A 141 2.88 1.83 6.37
N CYS A 142 2.45 0.57 6.45
CA CYS A 142 2.81 -0.50 5.52
C CYS A 142 1.89 -0.59 4.30
N GLY A 143 0.73 0.05 4.34
CA GLY A 143 -0.21 0.07 3.24
C GLY A 143 -1.45 0.90 3.52
N PHE A 144 -2.29 1.03 2.51
CA PHE A 144 -3.60 1.70 2.60
C PHE A 144 -4.53 1.24 1.47
N LEU A 145 -5.82 1.48 1.62
CA LEU A 145 -6.83 1.25 0.58
C LEU A 145 -7.93 2.30 0.68
N PHE A 146 -8.28 2.97 -0.42
CA PHE A 146 -9.52 3.75 -0.48
C PHE A 146 -10.72 2.81 -0.49
N THR A 147 -11.55 2.86 0.56
CA THR A 147 -12.71 1.98 0.73
C THR A 147 -14.04 2.67 0.42
N GLY A 148 -14.01 3.99 0.29
CA GLY A 148 -15.17 4.84 -0.01
C GLY A 148 -14.73 6.24 -0.41
N GLN A 149 -15.70 7.12 -0.68
CA GLN A 149 -15.40 8.50 -1.09
C GLN A 149 -14.65 9.27 0.01
N ASP A 150 -15.03 9.02 1.26
CA ASP A 150 -14.45 9.68 2.44
C ASP A 150 -13.92 8.65 3.46
N THR A 151 -13.69 7.40 3.05
CA THR A 151 -13.19 6.35 3.94
C THR A 151 -11.95 5.67 3.37
N MET A 152 -11.03 5.33 4.26
CA MET A 152 -9.78 4.67 3.93
C MET A 152 -9.46 3.64 5.00
N ARG A 153 -8.91 2.50 4.57
CA ARG A 153 -8.26 1.54 5.46
C ARG A 153 -6.76 1.80 5.45
N LEU A 154 -6.13 1.88 6.62
CA LEU A 154 -4.69 2.00 6.81
C LEU A 154 -4.14 0.70 7.35
N TYR A 155 -2.99 0.22 6.87
CA TYR A 155 -2.31 -0.96 7.40
C TYR A 155 -1.05 -0.51 8.15
N LEU A 156 -1.02 -0.76 9.45
CA LEU A 156 -0.06 -0.18 10.38
C LEU A 156 0.69 -1.29 11.14
N ALA A 157 2.02 -1.19 11.16
CA ALA A 157 2.83 -2.04 12.03
C ALA A 157 2.87 -1.44 13.44
N VAL A 158 2.43 -2.22 14.43
CA VAL A 158 2.37 -1.86 15.84
C VAL A 158 3.18 -2.87 16.63
N GLU A 159 4.10 -2.39 17.48
CA GLU A 159 5.05 -3.24 18.23
C GLU A 159 4.37 -4.32 19.08
N LYS A 160 3.14 -4.07 19.55
CA LYS A 160 2.38 -5.01 20.39
C LYS A 160 1.73 -6.16 19.63
N ALA A 161 1.67 -6.10 18.31
CA ALA A 161 0.93 -7.08 17.49
C ALA A 161 1.88 -7.96 16.69
N ASP A 162 1.57 -9.26 16.59
CA ASP A 162 2.33 -10.24 15.78
C ASP A 162 2.05 -10.11 14.26
N GLY A 163 1.58 -8.94 13.82
CA GLY A 163 1.17 -8.66 12.45
C GLY A 163 0.62 -7.25 12.32
N LEU A 164 0.15 -6.92 11.13
CA LEU A 164 -0.36 -5.58 10.85
C LEU A 164 -1.76 -5.37 11.43
N ILE A 165 -2.00 -4.16 11.93
CA ILE A 165 -3.32 -3.68 12.35
C ILE A 165 -3.90 -2.84 11.22
N ALA A 166 -5.12 -3.16 10.79
CA ALA A 166 -5.88 -2.30 9.91
C ALA A 166 -6.64 -1.26 10.75
N ALA A 167 -6.68 -0.01 10.29
CA ALA A 167 -7.50 1.05 10.87
C ALA A 167 -8.40 1.66 9.79
N ASP A 168 -9.72 1.55 9.97
CA ASP A 168 -10.69 2.19 9.09
C ASP A 168 -10.94 3.62 9.57
N VAL A 169 -10.65 4.61 8.72
CA VAL A 169 -10.71 6.03 9.07
C VAL A 169 -11.65 6.80 8.14
N GLN A 170 -12.29 7.82 8.70
CA GLN A 170 -13.04 8.83 7.95
C GLN A 170 -12.09 9.99 7.57
N LEU A 171 -12.07 10.37 6.30
CA LEU A 171 -11.22 11.44 5.74
C LEU A 171 -11.80 12.85 5.95
N THR A 172 -13.01 12.93 6.49
CA THR A 172 -13.74 14.17 6.78
C THR A 172 -13.97 14.33 8.29
N GLY A 173 -14.33 15.54 8.74
CA GLY A 173 -14.62 15.80 10.15
C GLY A 173 -13.36 16.09 10.96
N ALA A 174 -13.17 15.39 12.08
CA ALA A 174 -12.08 15.65 13.04
C ALA A 174 -10.74 15.00 12.66
N LEU A 175 -10.42 14.91 11.37
CA LEU A 175 -9.27 14.15 10.84
C LEU A 175 -7.94 14.51 11.52
N THR A 176 -7.67 15.79 11.79
CA THR A 176 -6.44 16.21 12.47
C THR A 176 -6.33 15.62 13.88
N ALA A 177 -7.43 15.62 14.63
CA ALA A 177 -7.45 15.07 15.98
C ALA A 177 -7.34 13.53 15.93
N LEU A 178 -7.96 12.88 14.93
CA LEU A 178 -7.85 11.45 14.71
C LEU A 178 -6.40 11.05 14.44
N LEU A 179 -5.73 11.72 13.49
CA LEU A 179 -4.34 11.45 13.14
C LEU A 179 -3.39 11.65 14.33
N ALA A 180 -3.67 12.61 15.21
CA ALA A 180 -2.89 12.83 16.43
C ALA A 180 -3.11 11.72 17.48
N ALA A 181 -4.32 11.16 17.56
CA ALA A 181 -4.66 10.10 18.50
C ALA A 181 -4.38 8.68 17.95
N LEU A 182 -4.25 8.54 16.63
CA LEU A 182 -4.14 7.27 15.92
C LEU A 182 -3.08 6.32 16.51
N PRO A 183 -1.84 6.76 16.82
CA PRO A 183 -0.84 5.88 17.41
C PRO A 183 -1.28 5.25 18.75
N SER A 184 -2.08 5.96 19.53
CA SER A 184 -2.64 5.44 20.78
C SER A 184 -3.80 4.49 20.50
N LEU A 185 -4.76 4.91 19.66
CA LEU A 185 -6.00 4.19 19.41
C LEU A 185 -5.79 2.79 18.82
N ILE A 186 -4.84 2.65 17.90
CA ILE A 186 -4.53 1.34 17.29
C ILE A 186 -3.82 0.38 18.26
N GLY A 187 -3.28 0.90 19.37
CA GLY A 187 -2.62 0.12 20.41
C GLY A 187 -3.53 -0.27 21.58
N GLU A 188 -4.83 0.10 21.51
CA GLU A 188 -5.89 -0.28 22.45
C GLU A 188 -6.45 -1.65 22.04
N GLU A 189 -5.97 -2.72 22.68
CA GLU A 189 -6.35 -4.11 22.38
C GLU A 189 -7.84 -4.37 22.54
N GLU A 190 -8.54 -3.61 23.39
CA GLU A 190 -9.99 -3.69 23.58
C GLU A 190 -10.79 -3.28 22.33
N ARG A 191 -10.15 -2.58 21.38
CA ARG A 191 -10.75 -2.21 20.10
C ARG A 191 -10.46 -3.20 18.98
N TRP A 192 -9.57 -4.16 19.19
CA TRP A 192 -9.13 -5.07 18.15
C TRP A 192 -10.22 -6.09 17.83
N VAL A 193 -10.58 -6.16 16.55
CA VAL A 193 -11.50 -7.15 16.01
C VAL A 193 -10.78 -7.98 14.96
N THR A 194 -10.91 -9.31 15.02
CA THR A 194 -10.39 -10.17 13.95
C THR A 194 -11.32 -10.12 12.75
N ASP A 195 -10.77 -9.81 11.58
CA ASP A 195 -11.46 -9.81 10.30
C ASP A 195 -10.89 -10.90 9.39
N ALA A 196 -11.58 -12.05 9.32
CA ALA A 196 -11.15 -13.15 8.47
C ALA A 196 -11.27 -12.87 6.97
N SER A 197 -11.89 -11.75 6.57
CA SER A 197 -12.05 -11.37 5.17
C SER A 197 -10.90 -10.52 4.63
N ASP A 198 -10.09 -9.93 5.51
CA ASP A 198 -8.91 -9.15 5.15
C ASP A 198 -7.62 -9.96 5.40
N PRO A 199 -6.95 -10.47 4.36
CA PRO A 199 -5.74 -11.27 4.52
C PRO A 199 -4.50 -10.43 4.85
N HIS A 200 -4.62 -9.10 4.95
CA HIS A 200 -3.50 -8.17 5.10
C HIS A 200 -3.24 -7.73 6.53
N CYS A 201 -4.10 -8.11 7.47
CA CYS A 201 -4.00 -7.72 8.88
C CYS A 201 -4.44 -8.84 9.82
N VAL A 202 -3.97 -8.78 11.06
CA VAL A 202 -4.39 -9.70 12.14
C VAL A 202 -5.62 -9.17 12.89
N HIS A 203 -5.73 -7.84 12.97
CA HIS A 203 -6.85 -7.15 13.60
C HIS A 203 -7.23 -5.89 12.83
N VAL A 204 -8.48 -5.49 12.99
CA VAL A 204 -9.06 -4.25 12.46
C VAL A 204 -9.55 -3.40 13.63
N VAL A 205 -9.37 -2.09 13.51
CA VAL A 205 -9.94 -1.07 14.40
C VAL A 205 -10.81 -0.14 13.57
N ASP A 206 -12.09 -0.05 13.90
CA ASP A 206 -13.02 0.88 13.27
C ASP A 206 -12.94 2.26 13.97
N LEU A 207 -12.42 3.26 13.25
CA LEU A 207 -12.32 4.65 13.67
C LEU A 207 -13.15 5.58 12.77
N THR A 208 -14.10 5.04 12.00
CA THR A 208 -14.93 5.83 11.08
C THR A 208 -15.90 6.77 11.80
N THR A 209 -16.16 6.53 13.09
CA THR A 209 -17.07 7.32 13.94
C THR A 209 -16.37 8.11 15.05
N TRP A 210 -15.04 8.22 14.99
CA TRP A 210 -14.21 8.87 16.01
C TRP A 210 -14.37 10.40 16.08
#